data_AF-Q64EA3-F1
#
_entry.id   AF-Q64EA3-F1
#
_cell.length_a   1.000
_cell.length_b   1.000
_cell.length_c   1.000
_cell.angle_alpha   90.00
_cell.angle_beta   90.00
_cell.angle_gamma   90.00
#
_symmetry.space_group_name_H-M   'P 1'
#
loop_
_entity.id
_entity.type
_entity.pdbx_description
1 polymer ?
#
loop_
_entity_poly.entity_id
_entity_poly.type
_entity_poly.pdbx_seq_one_letter_code
_entity_poly.pdbx_strand_id
1 'polypeptide(L)'
;MSMWDAPYVHAAVWGMYPQDPDPADGAVKMLVDVPMKNEGPGFTLRNIPVNHLAATVRKRALQGAGLTMILEEAAQFEMGNAMGPFERGHLLDLAYEGLNANNLLYNLIKDNGKGVLADVVYDLVDKAKADGLLKEKKKMPSGYVVYDSDDMELWNAYASAGMLAAVCVNCAAMRAGQAVPGNIMYYNVLLEHETGMPGVDGGMAQAASVSSSFFSHSIYGGGGPGVFYGNHIVTRHPKGQFIPCFCAAMCIDADTMYFSPARTSALYGEVLGAIPEFAEPMKAVAEGAKELM
;
A
#
# COMPACT_ATOMS: atom_id res chain seq x y z
N MET A 1 -22.45 40.57 5.82
CA MET A 1 -21.39 40.83 4.82
C MET A 1 -21.99 41.67 3.69
N SER A 2 -21.27 42.68 3.18
CA SER A 2 -21.75 43.47 2.05
C SER A 2 -21.59 42.69 0.73
N MET A 3 -22.27 43.08 -0.35
CA MET A 3 -22.08 42.42 -1.65
C MET A 3 -20.66 42.58 -2.19
N TRP A 4 -19.96 43.65 -1.81
CA TRP A 4 -18.62 43.97 -2.27
C TRP A 4 -17.55 43.10 -1.59
N ASP A 5 -17.87 42.54 -0.41
CA ASP A 5 -16.98 41.64 0.31
C ASP A 5 -17.18 40.16 -0.07
N ALA A 6 -18.29 39.84 -0.75
CA ALA A 6 -18.63 38.47 -1.11
C ALA A 6 -17.54 37.75 -1.95
N PRO A 7 -16.86 38.41 -2.91
CA PRO A 7 -15.76 37.79 -3.64
C PRO A 7 -14.58 37.37 -2.75
N TYR A 8 -14.31 38.10 -1.66
CA TYR A 8 -13.24 37.73 -0.73
C TYR A 8 -13.57 36.45 0.04
N VAL A 9 -14.84 36.24 0.40
CA VAL A 9 -15.27 34.98 1.01
C VAL A 9 -15.18 33.82 0.02
N HIS A 10 -15.54 34.03 -1.25
CA HIS A 10 -15.33 33.01 -2.30
C HIS A 10 -13.86 32.60 -2.39
N ALA A 11 -12.95 33.58 -2.49
CA ALA A 11 -11.51 33.33 -2.57
C ALA A 11 -10.95 32.63 -1.32
N ALA A 12 -11.47 32.97 -0.12
CA ALA A 12 -11.05 32.31 1.12
C ALA A 12 -11.49 30.83 1.18
N VAL A 13 -12.67 30.50 0.65
CA VAL A 13 -13.21 29.13 0.68
C VAL A 13 -12.59 28.26 -0.43
N TRP A 14 -12.52 28.79 -1.65
CA TRP A 14 -12.19 28.02 -2.87
C TRP A 14 -10.85 28.38 -3.50
N GLY A 15 -10.07 29.27 -2.88
CA GLY A 15 -8.79 29.71 -3.43
C GLY A 15 -8.97 30.46 -4.75
N MET A 16 -8.16 30.12 -5.74
CA MET A 16 -8.15 30.78 -7.06
C MET A 16 -9.19 30.23 -8.03
N TYR A 17 -10.07 29.30 -7.64
CA TYR A 17 -11.09 28.77 -8.54
C TYR A 17 -12.04 29.87 -9.06
N PRO A 18 -12.30 29.95 -10.38
CA PRO A 18 -11.95 29.01 -11.46
C PRO A 18 -10.68 29.36 -12.26
N GLN A 19 -9.90 30.38 -11.86
CA GLN A 19 -8.64 30.72 -12.54
C GLN A 19 -7.62 29.59 -12.41
N ASP A 20 -7.50 29.02 -11.20
CA ASP A 20 -6.88 27.71 -11.00
C ASP A 20 -8.00 26.68 -10.78
N PRO A 21 -8.13 25.65 -11.63
CA PRO A 21 -9.11 24.59 -11.43
C PRO A 21 -8.83 23.73 -10.18
N ASP A 22 -7.64 23.83 -9.58
CA ASP A 22 -7.29 23.20 -8.32
C ASP A 22 -7.67 24.08 -7.11
N PRO A 23 -8.63 23.66 -6.26
CA PRO A 23 -8.99 24.41 -5.05
C PRO A 23 -8.01 24.19 -3.89
N ALA A 24 -6.82 23.63 -4.12
CA ALA A 24 -5.85 23.28 -3.07
C ALA A 24 -5.40 24.45 -2.18
N ASP A 25 -5.52 25.72 -2.62
CA ASP A 25 -5.23 26.89 -1.79
C ASP A 25 -6.41 27.35 -0.91
N GLY A 26 -7.61 26.79 -1.12
CA GLY A 26 -8.81 27.11 -0.36
C GLY A 26 -8.83 26.52 1.04
N ALA A 27 -9.75 27.02 1.88
CA ALA A 27 -9.95 26.52 3.24
C ALA A 27 -10.56 25.10 3.30
N VAL A 28 -11.28 24.68 2.26
CA VAL A 28 -11.91 23.35 2.19
C VAL A 28 -10.95 22.36 1.56
N LYS A 29 -10.69 21.25 2.27
CA LYS A 29 -9.89 20.13 1.76
C LYS A 29 -10.77 18.92 1.49
N MET A 30 -10.46 18.21 0.42
CA MET A 30 -11.12 16.96 0.04
C MET A 30 -10.14 15.80 0.25
N LEU A 31 -10.66 14.61 0.58
CA LEU A 31 -9.83 13.40 0.68
C LEU A 31 -9.34 12.98 -0.71
N VAL A 32 -10.27 13.00 -1.66
CA VAL A 32 -10.01 12.72 -3.07
C VAL A 32 -9.85 14.05 -3.80
N ASP A 33 -8.77 14.18 -4.56
CA ASP A 33 -8.48 15.39 -5.32
C ASP A 33 -9.39 15.54 -6.57
N VAL A 34 -9.32 16.69 -7.23
CA VAL A 34 -10.10 16.95 -8.43
C VAL A 34 -9.77 15.95 -9.55
N PRO A 35 -10.77 15.42 -10.30
CA PRO A 35 -10.55 14.37 -11.31
C PRO A 35 -9.56 14.74 -12.41
N MET A 36 -9.34 16.03 -12.66
CA MET A 36 -8.37 16.49 -13.66
C MET A 36 -6.92 16.12 -13.31
N LYS A 37 -6.63 15.85 -12.03
CA LYS A 37 -5.32 15.36 -11.56
C LYS A 37 -5.20 13.84 -11.57
N ASN A 38 -6.21 13.13 -12.05
CA ASN A 38 -6.12 11.69 -12.20
C ASN A 38 -5.18 11.36 -13.37
N GLU A 39 -4.15 10.58 -13.08
CA GLU A 39 -3.16 10.07 -14.02
C GLU A 39 -3.76 9.04 -14.99
N GLY A 40 -4.96 8.54 -14.72
CA GLY A 40 -5.72 7.67 -15.61
C GLY A 40 -7.21 7.61 -15.26
N PRO A 41 -8.05 7.06 -16.15
CA PRO A 41 -9.45 6.82 -15.85
C PRO A 41 -9.59 5.82 -14.70
N GLY A 42 -10.47 6.12 -13.74
CA GLY A 42 -10.72 5.27 -12.56
C GLY A 42 -9.71 5.43 -11.40
N PHE A 43 -8.78 6.39 -11.48
CA PHE A 43 -7.73 6.57 -10.46
C PHE A 43 -8.15 7.34 -9.21
N THR A 44 -9.43 7.72 -9.11
CA THR A 44 -10.00 8.58 -8.08
C THR A 44 -9.63 8.13 -6.68
N LEU A 45 -9.90 6.87 -6.34
CA LEU A 45 -9.61 6.31 -5.00
C LEU A 45 -8.11 6.05 -4.74
N ARG A 46 -7.28 6.10 -5.79
CA ARG A 46 -5.82 6.00 -5.68
C ARG A 46 -5.14 7.35 -5.42
N ASN A 47 -5.89 8.44 -5.45
CA ASN A 47 -5.39 9.80 -5.33
C ASN A 47 -5.39 10.30 -3.88
N ILE A 48 -4.95 9.44 -2.96
CA ILE A 48 -4.92 9.72 -1.52
C ILE A 48 -3.49 9.48 -1.01
N PRO A 49 -2.73 10.54 -0.65
CA PRO A 49 -1.41 10.42 -0.07
C PRO A 49 -1.31 9.46 1.10
N VAL A 50 -0.24 8.68 1.13
CA VAL A 50 0.08 7.72 2.21
C VAL A 50 -0.01 8.38 3.59
N ASN A 51 0.50 9.60 3.74
CA ASN A 51 0.44 10.32 5.01
C ASN A 51 -0.99 10.65 5.46
N HIS A 52 -1.95 10.84 4.54
CA HIS A 52 -3.35 11.06 4.93
C HIS A 52 -3.90 9.78 5.57
N LEU A 53 -3.67 8.63 4.94
CA LEU A 53 -4.11 7.33 5.43
C LEU A 53 -3.43 6.98 6.77
N ALA A 54 -2.13 7.18 6.89
CA ALA A 54 -1.38 6.95 8.13
C ALA A 54 -1.88 7.84 9.29
N ALA A 55 -2.24 9.10 9.01
CA ALA A 55 -2.83 9.99 10.01
C ALA A 55 -4.24 9.54 10.42
N THR A 56 -5.09 9.18 9.46
CA THR A 56 -6.45 8.68 9.68
C THR A 56 -6.50 7.48 10.63
N VAL A 57 -5.59 6.51 10.46
CA VAL A 57 -5.51 5.32 11.33
C VAL A 57 -4.69 5.53 12.60
N ARG A 58 -4.25 6.77 12.88
CA ARG A 58 -3.44 7.13 14.06
C ARG A 58 -2.12 6.34 14.14
N LYS A 59 -1.43 6.21 13.00
CA LYS A 59 -0.16 5.47 12.86
C LYS A 59 -0.22 3.99 13.30
N ARG A 60 -1.39 3.35 13.19
CA ARG A 60 -1.52 1.89 13.40
C ARG A 60 -1.22 1.15 12.10
N ALA A 61 -0.04 0.53 12.02
CA ALA A 61 0.50 -0.01 10.76
C ALA A 61 -0.43 -0.96 10.00
N LEU A 62 -1.00 -1.98 10.66
CA LEU A 62 -1.90 -2.93 10.00
C LEU A 62 -3.24 -2.32 9.60
N GLN A 63 -3.77 -1.38 10.40
CA GLN A 63 -4.97 -0.65 10.01
C GLN A 63 -4.69 0.28 8.82
N GLY A 64 -3.52 0.89 8.78
CA GLY A 64 -3.07 1.74 7.67
C GLY A 64 -2.95 0.94 6.37
N ALA A 65 -2.26 -0.20 6.41
CA ALA A 65 -2.18 -1.12 5.28
C ALA A 65 -3.57 -1.60 4.84
N GLY A 66 -4.43 -1.99 5.78
CA GLY A 66 -5.79 -2.42 5.50
C GLY A 66 -6.65 -1.34 4.84
N LEU A 67 -6.65 -0.10 5.37
CA LEU A 67 -7.38 1.02 4.76
C LEU A 67 -6.89 1.27 3.33
N THR A 68 -5.57 1.31 3.16
CA THR A 68 -4.96 1.53 1.85
C THR A 68 -5.33 0.43 0.86
N MET A 69 -5.29 -0.83 1.29
CA MET A 69 -5.62 -1.96 0.42
C MET A 69 -7.09 -1.93 -0.01
N ILE A 70 -8.01 -1.60 0.90
CA ILE A 70 -9.43 -1.43 0.56
C ILE A 70 -9.62 -0.39 -0.54
N LEU A 71 -8.96 0.76 -0.43
CA LEU A 71 -9.08 1.85 -1.39
C LEU A 71 -8.41 1.52 -2.74
N GLU A 72 -7.23 0.91 -2.69
CA GLU A 72 -6.49 0.50 -3.89
C GLU A 72 -7.21 -0.61 -4.66
N GLU A 73 -7.82 -1.58 -3.97
CA GLU A 73 -8.60 -2.66 -4.59
C GLU A 73 -9.95 -2.18 -5.10
N ALA A 74 -10.64 -1.32 -4.35
CA ALA A 74 -11.85 -0.66 -4.86
C ALA A 74 -11.55 0.15 -6.15
N ALA A 75 -10.39 0.81 -6.22
CA ALA A 75 -9.94 1.43 -7.46
C ALA A 75 -9.66 0.42 -8.58
N GLN A 76 -9.17 -0.79 -8.28
CA GLN A 76 -8.96 -1.80 -9.33
C GLN A 76 -10.27 -2.28 -9.94
N PHE A 77 -11.35 -2.35 -9.16
CA PHE A 77 -12.70 -2.55 -9.69
C PHE A 77 -13.14 -1.35 -10.55
N GLU A 78 -12.95 -0.11 -10.10
CA GLU A 78 -13.27 1.11 -10.88
C GLU A 78 -12.51 1.18 -12.21
N MET A 79 -11.24 0.76 -12.21
CA MET A 79 -10.34 0.74 -13.37
C MET A 79 -10.57 -0.47 -14.30
N GLY A 80 -11.42 -1.43 -13.90
CA GLY A 80 -11.69 -2.65 -14.67
C GLY A 80 -10.58 -3.70 -14.65
N ASN A 81 -9.58 -3.56 -13.76
CA ASN A 81 -8.52 -4.56 -13.59
C ASN A 81 -9.00 -5.77 -12.80
N ALA A 82 -9.91 -5.58 -11.84
CA ALA A 82 -10.51 -6.65 -11.05
C ALA A 82 -11.78 -7.23 -11.71
N MET A 83 -11.70 -7.58 -12.99
CA MET A 83 -12.84 -8.11 -13.75
C MET A 83 -12.50 -9.45 -14.42
N GLY A 84 -13.47 -10.36 -14.46
CA GLY A 84 -13.34 -11.64 -15.14
C GLY A 84 -12.29 -12.53 -14.47
N PRO A 85 -11.27 -13.04 -15.21
CA PRO A 85 -10.29 -13.95 -14.63
C PRO A 85 -9.38 -13.29 -13.57
N PHE A 86 -9.32 -11.96 -13.49
CA PHE A 86 -8.43 -11.27 -12.55
C PHE A 86 -9.10 -10.95 -11.21
N GLU A 87 -10.43 -11.02 -11.13
CA GLU A 87 -11.21 -10.64 -9.94
C GLU A 87 -10.78 -11.43 -8.70
N ARG A 88 -10.57 -12.74 -8.85
CA ARG A 88 -10.18 -13.59 -7.72
C ARG A 88 -8.80 -13.23 -7.18
N GLY A 89 -7.81 -12.92 -8.02
CA GLY A 89 -6.49 -12.47 -7.58
C GLY A 89 -6.58 -11.25 -6.68
N HIS A 90 -7.27 -10.21 -7.15
CA HIS A 90 -7.52 -8.97 -6.40
C HIS A 90 -8.24 -9.21 -5.06
N LEU A 91 -9.27 -10.06 -5.04
CA LEU A 91 -9.97 -10.41 -3.80
C LEU A 91 -9.06 -11.16 -2.81
N LEU A 92 -8.17 -12.03 -3.31
CA LEU A 92 -7.21 -12.73 -2.47
C LEU A 92 -6.13 -11.79 -1.93
N ASP A 93 -5.63 -10.86 -2.73
CA ASP A 93 -4.67 -9.85 -2.28
C ASP A 93 -5.30 -8.96 -1.20
N LEU A 94 -6.54 -8.51 -1.39
CA LEU A 94 -7.29 -7.80 -0.33
C LEU A 94 -7.38 -8.62 0.95
N ALA A 95 -7.73 -9.91 0.82
CA ALA A 95 -7.91 -10.79 1.97
C ALA A 95 -6.57 -11.04 2.72
N TYR A 96 -5.51 -11.40 2.02
CA TYR A 96 -4.25 -11.83 2.64
C TYR A 96 -3.31 -10.66 3.01
N GLU A 97 -3.06 -9.71 2.10
CA GLU A 97 -2.20 -8.55 2.38
C GLU A 97 -2.96 -7.51 3.22
N GLY A 98 -4.18 -7.14 2.80
CA GLY A 98 -4.93 -6.05 3.43
C GLY A 98 -5.62 -6.44 4.74
N LEU A 99 -6.22 -7.64 4.78
CA LEU A 99 -7.12 -8.05 5.86
C LEU A 99 -6.57 -9.16 6.77
N ASN A 100 -5.31 -9.57 6.58
CA ASN A 100 -4.63 -10.59 7.39
C ASN A 100 -5.40 -11.92 7.44
N ALA A 101 -5.91 -12.39 6.30
CA ALA A 101 -6.58 -13.68 6.19
C ALA A 101 -5.71 -14.81 6.75
N ASN A 102 -6.34 -15.73 7.49
CA ASN A 102 -5.70 -16.85 8.16
C ASN A 102 -4.54 -16.48 9.09
N ASN A 103 -4.49 -15.21 9.51
CA ASN A 103 -3.43 -14.67 10.35
C ASN A 103 -2.02 -14.79 9.75
N LEU A 104 -1.91 -14.97 8.42
CA LEU A 104 -0.64 -15.18 7.74
C LEU A 104 0.33 -14.02 7.98
N LEU A 105 -0.12 -12.80 7.70
CA LEU A 105 0.66 -11.58 7.88
C LEU A 105 1.12 -11.40 9.33
N TYR A 106 0.21 -11.57 10.29
CA TYR A 106 0.54 -11.48 11.71
C TYR A 106 1.57 -12.52 12.13
N ASN A 107 1.41 -13.78 11.72
CA ASN A 107 2.32 -14.86 12.09
C ASN A 107 3.72 -14.61 11.53
N LEU A 108 3.83 -14.22 10.25
CA LEU A 108 5.12 -13.87 9.64
C LEU A 108 5.82 -12.74 10.40
N ILE A 109 5.11 -11.67 10.76
CA ILE A 109 5.68 -10.56 11.54
C ILE A 109 6.12 -11.02 12.93
N LYS A 110 5.27 -11.80 13.61
CA LYS A 110 5.52 -12.28 14.97
C LYS A 110 6.75 -13.18 15.02
N ASP A 111 6.85 -14.12 14.09
CA ASP A 111 7.90 -15.13 14.07
C ASP A 111 9.24 -14.51 13.62
N ASN A 112 9.19 -13.45 12.80
CA ASN A 112 10.36 -12.71 12.33
C ASN A 112 10.64 -11.40 13.07
N GLY A 113 10.07 -11.17 14.26
CA GLY A 113 10.20 -9.89 14.98
C GLY A 113 11.63 -9.51 15.39
N LYS A 114 12.58 -10.44 15.30
CA LYS A 114 14.03 -10.23 15.50
C LYS A 114 14.87 -10.63 14.28
N GLY A 115 14.22 -10.99 13.19
CA GLY A 115 14.85 -11.44 11.96
C GLY A 115 15.19 -10.28 11.02
N VAL A 116 15.60 -10.65 9.83
CA VAL A 116 15.82 -9.77 8.69
C VAL A 116 14.79 -10.05 7.59
N LEU A 117 14.84 -9.23 6.54
CA LEU A 117 13.96 -9.37 5.39
C LEU A 117 13.99 -10.78 4.76
N ALA A 118 15.16 -11.41 4.69
CA ALA A 118 15.31 -12.76 4.13
C ALA A 118 14.64 -13.84 4.99
N ASP A 119 14.61 -13.69 6.32
CA ASP A 119 13.96 -14.67 7.20
C ASP A 119 12.45 -14.75 6.92
N VAL A 120 11.81 -13.60 6.66
CA VAL A 120 10.40 -13.54 6.24
C VAL A 120 10.17 -14.24 4.91
N VAL A 121 11.11 -14.12 3.96
CA VAL A 121 11.04 -14.83 2.67
C VAL A 121 11.09 -16.34 2.90
N TYR A 122 12.03 -16.82 3.71
CA TYR A 122 12.17 -18.24 4.01
C TYR A 122 10.92 -18.80 4.71
N ASP A 123 10.42 -18.10 5.73
CA ASP A 123 9.23 -18.51 6.47
C ASP A 123 7.96 -18.51 5.60
N LEU A 124 7.81 -17.53 4.69
CA LEU A 124 6.71 -17.54 3.74
C LEU A 124 6.80 -18.74 2.79
N VAL A 125 7.99 -19.01 2.25
CA VAL A 125 8.22 -20.12 1.31
C VAL A 125 7.94 -21.45 1.99
N ASP A 126 8.40 -21.64 3.23
CA ASP A 126 8.13 -22.85 4.00
C ASP A 126 6.64 -22.99 4.35
N LYS A 127 5.96 -21.89 4.65
CA LYS A 127 4.50 -21.88 4.84
C LYS A 127 3.77 -22.24 3.56
N ALA A 128 4.15 -21.68 2.42
CA ALA A 128 3.54 -21.97 1.12
C ALA A 128 3.76 -23.44 0.69
N LYS A 129 4.93 -24.02 1.01
CA LYS A 129 5.17 -25.47 0.83
C LYS A 129 4.27 -26.30 1.76
N ALA A 130 4.18 -25.92 3.04
CA ALA A 130 3.36 -26.64 4.03
C ALA A 130 1.86 -26.63 3.67
N ASP A 131 1.39 -25.56 3.04
CA ASP A 131 0.00 -25.44 2.57
C ASP A 131 -0.22 -26.08 1.19
N GLY A 132 0.82 -26.70 0.60
CA GLY A 132 0.75 -27.35 -0.70
C GLY A 132 0.61 -26.41 -1.90
N LEU A 133 0.84 -25.11 -1.68
CA LEU A 133 0.75 -24.06 -2.70
C LEU A 133 1.96 -24.10 -3.65
N LEU A 134 3.15 -24.40 -3.13
CA LEU A 134 4.37 -24.58 -3.91
C LEU A 134 4.67 -26.06 -4.19
N LYS A 135 4.99 -26.37 -5.44
CA LYS A 135 5.35 -27.71 -5.91
C LYS A 135 6.70 -27.65 -6.62
N GLU A 136 7.52 -28.68 -6.45
CA GLU A 136 8.79 -28.75 -7.18
C GLU A 136 8.55 -28.97 -8.67
N LYS A 137 9.01 -28.04 -9.50
CA LYS A 137 8.94 -28.14 -10.97
C LYS A 137 10.14 -28.89 -11.53
N LYS A 138 11.33 -28.45 -11.12
CA LYS A 138 12.59 -28.93 -11.68
C LYS A 138 13.74 -28.68 -10.71
N LYS A 139 14.56 -29.71 -10.53
CA LYS A 139 15.86 -29.60 -9.86
C LYS A 139 16.96 -29.29 -10.87
N MET A 140 17.71 -28.23 -10.64
CA MET A 140 18.82 -27.76 -11.46
C MET A 140 20.11 -28.51 -11.13
N PRO A 141 21.15 -28.48 -12.00
CA PRO A 141 22.41 -29.19 -11.75
C PRO A 141 23.13 -28.79 -10.47
N SER A 142 22.93 -27.55 -9.98
CA SER A 142 23.48 -27.07 -8.71
C SER A 142 22.78 -27.64 -7.47
N GLY A 143 21.66 -28.35 -7.65
CA GLY A 143 20.77 -28.78 -6.57
C GLY A 143 19.63 -27.81 -6.26
N TYR A 144 19.65 -26.60 -6.84
CA TYR A 144 18.57 -25.61 -6.72
C TYR A 144 17.24 -26.14 -7.27
N VAL A 145 16.14 -25.88 -6.56
CA VAL A 145 14.80 -26.32 -6.95
C VAL A 145 14.01 -25.13 -7.46
N VAL A 146 13.58 -25.21 -8.71
CA VAL A 146 12.59 -24.30 -9.29
C VAL A 146 11.20 -24.82 -8.90
N TYR A 147 10.37 -23.94 -8.36
CA TYR A 147 9.00 -24.27 -7.96
C TYR A 147 7.97 -23.89 -9.05
N ASP A 148 6.75 -24.38 -8.88
CA ASP A 148 5.54 -24.01 -9.61
C ASP A 148 4.33 -23.96 -8.65
N SER A 149 3.21 -23.43 -9.11
CA SER A 149 1.94 -23.47 -8.39
C SER A 149 0.76 -23.72 -9.34
N ASP A 150 -0.21 -24.51 -8.89
CA ASP A 150 -1.49 -24.67 -9.61
C ASP A 150 -2.45 -23.49 -9.33
N ASP A 151 -2.14 -22.63 -8.35
CA ASP A 151 -2.95 -21.48 -7.95
C ASP A 151 -2.09 -20.22 -7.88
N MET A 152 -1.77 -19.68 -9.05
CA MET A 152 -0.89 -18.50 -9.18
C MET A 152 -1.45 -17.23 -8.53
N GLU A 153 -2.78 -17.10 -8.45
CA GLU A 153 -3.42 -15.99 -7.77
C GLU A 153 -3.28 -16.08 -6.25
N LEU A 154 -3.42 -17.28 -5.68
CA LEU A 154 -3.16 -17.48 -4.25
C LEU A 154 -1.68 -17.38 -3.92
N TRP A 155 -0.79 -17.81 -4.81
CA TRP A 155 0.65 -17.54 -4.70
C TRP A 155 0.93 -16.04 -4.64
N ASN A 156 0.33 -15.25 -5.54
CA ASN A 156 0.48 -13.79 -5.51
C ASN A 156 0.05 -13.22 -4.16
N ALA A 157 -1.12 -13.62 -3.65
CA ALA A 157 -1.63 -13.16 -2.35
C ALA A 157 -0.72 -13.54 -1.16
N TYR A 158 -0.11 -14.73 -1.17
CA TYR A 158 0.90 -15.12 -0.17
C TYR A 158 2.15 -14.25 -0.29
N ALA A 159 2.65 -14.05 -1.51
CA ALA A 159 3.79 -13.19 -1.78
C ALA A 159 3.54 -11.73 -1.34
N SER A 160 2.34 -11.19 -1.59
CA SER A 160 1.91 -9.85 -1.18
C SER A 160 1.87 -9.72 0.35
N ALA A 161 1.30 -10.70 1.06
CA ALA A 161 1.29 -10.71 2.52
C ALA A 161 2.71 -10.79 3.12
N GLY A 162 3.60 -11.61 2.55
CA GLY A 162 5.00 -11.67 2.98
C GLY A 162 5.77 -10.38 2.70
N MET A 163 5.46 -9.68 1.60
CA MET A 163 6.07 -8.38 1.28
C MET A 163 5.73 -7.35 2.34
N LEU A 164 4.46 -7.26 2.73
CA LEU A 164 4.02 -6.37 3.79
C LEU A 164 4.62 -6.76 5.16
N ALA A 165 4.73 -8.06 5.45
CA ALA A 165 5.40 -8.55 6.66
C ALA A 165 6.88 -8.11 6.70
N ALA A 166 7.61 -8.32 5.59
CA ALA A 166 9.01 -7.96 5.43
C ALA A 166 9.26 -6.45 5.60
N VAL A 167 8.39 -5.62 5.01
CA VAL A 167 8.42 -4.17 5.20
C VAL A 167 8.20 -3.82 6.67
N CYS A 168 7.20 -4.42 7.32
CA CYS A 168 6.94 -4.17 8.74
C CYS A 168 8.13 -4.55 9.62
N VAL A 169 8.71 -5.74 9.45
CA VAL A 169 9.86 -6.23 10.22
C VAL A 169 11.06 -5.28 10.06
N ASN A 170 11.45 -4.98 8.82
CA ASN A 170 12.66 -4.21 8.58
C ASN A 170 12.49 -2.72 8.96
N CYS A 171 11.36 -2.09 8.62
CA CYS A 171 11.08 -0.72 9.05
C CYS A 171 10.94 -0.61 10.56
N ALA A 172 10.40 -1.61 11.26
CA ALA A 172 10.31 -1.61 12.71
C ALA A 172 11.68 -1.75 13.39
N ALA A 173 12.59 -2.55 12.82
CA ALA A 173 13.95 -2.67 13.32
C ALA A 173 14.69 -1.33 13.31
N MET A 174 14.47 -0.51 12.28
CA MET A 174 15.08 0.83 12.16
C MET A 174 14.26 1.95 12.81
N ARG A 175 12.95 1.71 13.02
CA ARG A 175 11.96 2.77 13.33
C ARG A 175 11.96 3.92 12.31
N ALA A 176 12.21 3.59 11.05
CA ALA A 176 12.30 4.53 9.95
C ALA A 176 11.58 4.02 8.69
N GLY A 177 10.80 4.89 8.05
CA GLY A 177 10.01 4.56 6.86
C GLY A 177 10.79 4.61 5.53
N GLN A 178 11.98 5.22 5.51
CA GLN A 178 12.71 5.53 4.25
C GLN A 178 13.08 4.30 3.42
N ALA A 179 13.25 3.15 4.08
CA ALA A 179 13.69 1.93 3.44
C ALA A 179 12.56 1.18 2.71
N VAL A 180 11.29 1.62 2.79
CA VAL A 180 10.17 0.87 2.20
C VAL A 180 10.36 0.53 0.71
N PRO A 181 10.87 1.41 -0.16
CA PRO A 181 11.11 1.05 -1.55
C PRO A 181 12.18 -0.06 -1.66
N GLY A 182 13.29 0.07 -0.93
CA GLY A 182 14.35 -0.94 -0.91
C GLY A 182 13.89 -2.29 -0.34
N ASN A 183 13.04 -2.27 0.69
CA ASN A 183 12.46 -3.47 1.27
C ASN A 183 11.62 -4.22 0.24
N ILE A 184 10.72 -3.53 -0.47
CA ILE A 184 9.89 -4.15 -1.52
C ILE A 184 10.78 -4.71 -2.64
N MET A 185 11.80 -3.96 -3.06
CA MET A 185 12.71 -4.39 -4.12
C MET A 185 13.42 -5.69 -3.75
N TYR A 186 14.13 -5.69 -2.62
CA TYR A 186 14.96 -6.82 -2.23
C TYR A 186 14.13 -8.01 -1.74
N TYR A 187 12.93 -7.79 -1.19
CA TYR A 187 12.00 -8.87 -0.89
C TYR A 187 11.64 -9.66 -2.15
N ASN A 188 11.23 -8.97 -3.22
CA ASN A 188 10.86 -9.63 -4.47
C ASN A 188 12.07 -10.30 -5.12
N VAL A 189 13.23 -9.64 -5.14
CA VAL A 189 14.47 -10.25 -5.66
C VAL A 189 14.82 -11.54 -4.91
N LEU A 190 14.77 -11.53 -3.58
CA LEU A 190 15.07 -12.71 -2.78
C LEU A 190 14.03 -13.81 -2.98
N LEU A 191 12.74 -13.47 -3.02
CA LEU A 191 11.67 -14.43 -3.26
C LEU A 191 11.81 -15.14 -4.62
N GLU A 192 12.08 -14.37 -5.68
CA GLU A 192 12.29 -14.88 -7.04
C GLU A 192 13.53 -15.78 -7.11
N HIS A 193 14.63 -15.40 -6.44
CA HIS A 193 15.85 -16.19 -6.45
C HIS A 193 15.79 -17.40 -5.53
N GLU A 194 14.98 -17.38 -4.47
CA GLU A 194 14.79 -18.53 -3.58
C GLU A 194 13.90 -19.61 -4.22
N THR A 195 12.94 -19.21 -5.06
CA THR A 195 11.89 -20.12 -5.55
C THR A 195 11.83 -20.33 -7.06
N GLY A 196 12.30 -19.37 -7.86
CA GLY A 196 12.06 -19.32 -9.29
C GLY A 196 10.61 -18.97 -9.67
N MET A 197 9.78 -18.65 -8.69
CA MET A 197 8.41 -18.15 -8.88
C MET A 197 8.43 -16.63 -9.13
N PRO A 198 7.42 -16.07 -9.83
CA PRO A 198 7.32 -14.63 -9.97
C PRO A 198 7.10 -13.94 -8.62
N GLY A 199 7.69 -12.75 -8.46
CA GLY A 199 7.39 -11.85 -7.35
C GLY A 199 5.99 -11.23 -7.44
N VAL A 200 5.69 -10.37 -6.47
CA VAL A 200 4.40 -9.71 -6.28
C VAL A 200 3.96 -8.92 -7.51
N ASP A 201 2.70 -9.11 -7.89
CA ASP A 201 2.05 -8.51 -9.05
C ASP A 201 2.84 -8.77 -10.34
N GLY A 202 3.33 -10.00 -10.50
CA GLY A 202 4.12 -10.43 -11.65
C GLY A 202 5.42 -9.62 -11.85
N GLY A 203 5.99 -9.08 -10.77
CA GLY A 203 7.19 -8.24 -10.78
C GLY A 203 6.91 -6.73 -10.86
N MET A 204 5.65 -6.31 -10.96
CA MET A 204 5.29 -4.89 -10.99
C MET A 204 5.63 -4.16 -9.69
N ALA A 205 5.47 -4.83 -8.54
CA ALA A 205 5.88 -4.29 -7.24
C ALA A 205 7.40 -4.04 -7.19
N GLN A 206 8.19 -4.98 -7.71
CA GLN A 206 9.64 -4.81 -7.84
C GLN A 206 9.99 -3.65 -8.78
N ALA A 207 9.34 -3.54 -9.95
CA ALA A 207 9.60 -2.44 -10.87
C ALA A 207 9.28 -1.06 -10.25
N ALA A 208 8.13 -0.93 -9.59
CA ALA A 208 7.73 0.31 -8.90
C ALA A 208 8.62 0.63 -7.69
N SER A 209 9.22 -0.39 -7.07
CA SER A 209 10.19 -0.19 -5.99
C SER A 209 11.50 0.41 -6.49
N VAL A 210 11.94 0.08 -7.72
CA VAL A 210 13.11 0.70 -8.36
C VAL A 210 12.85 2.19 -8.61
N SER A 211 11.71 2.53 -9.22
CA SER A 211 11.34 3.92 -9.49
C SER A 211 11.19 4.72 -8.20
N SER A 212 10.44 4.21 -7.22
CA SER A 212 10.22 4.90 -5.95
C SER A 212 11.49 5.00 -5.09
N SER A 213 12.41 4.04 -5.17
CA SER A 213 13.74 4.18 -4.56
C SER A 213 14.48 5.38 -5.16
N PHE A 214 14.51 5.47 -6.48
CA PHE A 214 15.17 6.57 -7.18
C PHE A 214 14.52 7.93 -6.86
N PHE A 215 13.20 8.05 -6.93
CA PHE A 215 12.48 9.30 -6.68
C PHE A 215 12.32 9.65 -5.19
N SER A 216 12.79 8.80 -4.27
CA SER A 216 12.92 9.17 -2.85
C SER A 216 14.35 9.51 -2.43
N HIS A 217 15.33 9.32 -3.32
CA HIS A 217 16.76 9.49 -3.04
C HIS A 217 17.52 10.26 -4.14
N SER A 218 16.80 11.02 -4.98
CA SER A 218 17.41 11.78 -6.07
C SER A 218 16.87 13.21 -6.15
N ILE A 219 17.46 13.98 -7.06
CA ILE A 219 17.13 15.40 -7.29
C ILE A 219 16.00 15.61 -8.30
N TYR A 220 15.46 14.54 -8.90
CA TYR A 220 14.62 14.63 -10.10
C TYR A 220 13.12 14.77 -9.80
N GLY A 221 12.72 14.71 -8.54
CA GLY A 221 11.33 14.81 -8.10
C GLY A 221 11.01 13.76 -7.03
N GLY A 222 9.72 13.56 -6.79
CA GLY A 222 9.24 12.68 -5.72
C GLY A 222 9.45 13.30 -4.34
N GLY A 223 9.82 12.48 -3.36
CA GLY A 223 9.97 12.90 -1.97
C GLY A 223 10.03 11.73 -1.00
N GLY A 224 9.77 11.99 0.28
CA GLY A 224 9.69 10.94 1.30
C GLY A 224 8.51 9.98 1.03
N PRO A 225 8.54 8.73 1.54
CA PRO A 225 7.51 7.72 1.28
C PRO A 225 6.07 8.19 1.51
N GLY A 226 5.87 9.08 2.49
CA GLY A 226 4.57 9.61 2.87
C GLY A 226 3.83 10.47 1.83
N VAL A 227 4.52 10.98 0.80
CA VAL A 227 3.88 11.79 -0.25
C VAL A 227 3.45 10.99 -1.47
N PHE A 228 3.81 9.71 -1.55
CA PHE A 228 3.37 8.84 -2.65
C PHE A 228 1.95 8.32 -2.43
N TYR A 229 1.34 7.85 -3.51
CA TYR A 229 -0.02 7.29 -3.58
C TYR A 229 -0.22 6.56 -4.92
N GLY A 230 -1.29 5.77 -5.07
CA GLY A 230 -1.50 4.94 -6.26
C GLY A 230 -1.83 5.71 -7.55
N ASN A 231 -2.17 7.00 -7.44
CA ASN A 231 -2.29 7.93 -8.56
C ASN A 231 -0.96 8.63 -8.90
N HIS A 232 0.10 8.54 -8.10
CA HIS A 232 1.37 9.19 -8.40
C HIS A 232 2.11 8.42 -9.51
N ILE A 233 2.66 9.14 -10.51
CA ILE A 233 3.30 8.55 -11.71
C ILE A 233 4.39 7.51 -11.39
N VAL A 234 5.09 7.67 -10.27
CA VAL A 234 6.16 6.78 -9.81
C VAL A 234 5.64 5.46 -9.21
N THR A 235 4.45 5.49 -8.59
CA THR A 235 3.97 4.39 -7.73
C THR A 235 2.63 3.80 -8.19
N ARG A 236 2.12 4.25 -9.35
CA ARG A 236 0.85 3.78 -9.93
C ARG A 236 0.87 2.41 -10.59
N HIS A 237 2.06 1.86 -10.81
CA HIS A 237 2.26 0.69 -11.66
C HIS A 237 1.64 -0.59 -11.09
N PRO A 238 1.87 -0.93 -9.80
CA PRO A 238 1.28 -2.11 -9.20
C PRO A 238 -0.22 -1.92 -9.02
N LYS A 239 -0.96 -3.02 -9.12
CA LYS A 239 -2.44 -3.03 -9.10
C LYS A 239 -3.00 -3.26 -7.70
N GLY A 240 -2.41 -2.60 -6.72
CA GLY A 240 -2.89 -2.51 -5.34
C GLY A 240 -1.82 -2.88 -4.30
N GLN A 241 -1.07 -3.94 -4.59
CA GLN A 241 -0.03 -4.57 -3.77
C GLN A 241 1.27 -3.74 -3.81
N PHE A 242 1.25 -2.54 -3.23
CA PHE A 242 2.43 -1.67 -3.11
C PHE A 242 2.25 -0.52 -2.10
N ILE A 243 1.21 0.29 -2.27
CA ILE A 243 0.94 1.44 -1.39
C ILE A 243 0.62 1.02 0.06
N PRO A 244 -0.01 -0.14 0.35
CA PRO A 244 -0.20 -0.63 1.72
C PRO A 244 1.11 -0.73 2.50
N CYS A 245 2.19 -1.19 1.85
CA CYS A 245 3.53 -1.24 2.44
C CYS A 245 4.05 0.15 2.82
N PHE A 246 3.85 1.16 1.97
CA PHE A 246 4.25 2.54 2.26
C PHE A 246 3.48 3.10 3.46
N CYS A 247 2.17 2.82 3.55
CA CYS A 247 1.33 3.23 4.68
C CYS A 247 1.79 2.58 5.99
N ALA A 248 2.05 1.27 5.98
CA ALA A 248 2.59 0.58 7.15
C ALA A 248 3.95 1.17 7.59
N ALA A 249 4.85 1.42 6.64
CA ALA A 249 6.16 2.01 6.93
C ALA A 249 6.05 3.40 7.57
N MET A 250 5.16 4.27 7.07
CA MET A 250 4.93 5.60 7.62
C MET A 250 4.20 5.60 8.96
N CYS A 251 3.43 4.56 9.26
CA CYS A 251 2.89 4.32 10.59
C CYS A 251 3.98 3.93 11.60
N ILE A 252 4.96 3.13 11.17
CA ILE A 252 6.06 2.62 12.01
C ILE A 252 7.15 3.67 12.27
N ASP A 253 7.38 4.55 11.30
CA ASP A 253 8.37 5.62 11.32
C ASP A 253 8.25 6.46 12.60
N ALA A 254 9.37 6.67 13.29
CA ALA A 254 9.44 7.50 14.50
C ALA A 254 9.57 9.00 14.18
N ASP A 255 8.90 9.45 13.11
CA ASP A 255 8.94 10.80 12.56
C ASP A 255 10.36 11.23 12.15
N THR A 256 11.06 10.32 11.49
CA THR A 256 12.39 10.61 10.90
C THR A 256 12.28 11.41 9.60
N MET A 257 11.08 11.45 9.02
CA MET A 257 10.77 12.14 7.78
C MET A 257 10.52 13.64 7.96
N TYR A 258 11.00 14.45 7.02
CA TYR A 258 10.61 15.87 6.95
C TYR A 258 9.11 16.01 6.65
N PHE A 259 8.63 15.34 5.60
CA PHE A 259 7.21 15.25 5.24
C PHE A 259 6.53 14.11 6.01
N SER A 260 6.40 14.27 7.32
CA SER A 260 5.71 13.31 8.19
C SER A 260 4.19 13.45 8.13
N PRO A 261 3.42 12.43 8.58
CA PRO A 261 1.96 12.52 8.68
C PRO A 261 1.49 13.73 9.49
N ALA A 262 2.18 14.06 10.58
CA ALA A 262 1.87 15.24 11.39
C ALA A 262 2.06 16.56 10.63
N ARG A 263 3.03 16.63 9.72
CA ARG A 263 3.29 17.85 8.93
C ARG A 263 2.33 18.00 7.76
N THR A 264 2.01 16.93 7.06
CA THR A 264 1.24 17.01 5.81
C THR A 264 -0.24 16.72 5.99
N SER A 265 -0.64 16.11 7.10
CA SER A 265 -1.96 15.46 7.21
C SER A 265 -2.66 15.60 8.55
N ALA A 266 -2.24 16.53 9.42
CA ALA A 266 -2.83 16.68 10.76
C ALA A 266 -4.36 16.83 10.72
N LEU A 267 -4.88 17.70 9.86
CA LEU A 267 -6.33 17.93 9.72
C LEU A 267 -7.08 16.68 9.22
N TYR A 268 -6.49 15.91 8.30
CA TYR A 268 -7.08 14.66 7.83
C TYR A 268 -7.16 13.63 8.97
N GLY A 269 -6.11 13.51 9.78
CA GLY A 269 -6.11 12.65 10.95
C GLY A 269 -7.18 13.03 11.99
N GLU A 270 -7.41 14.32 12.19
CA GLU A 270 -8.46 14.82 13.11
C GLU A 270 -9.87 14.52 12.59
N VAL A 271 -10.14 14.83 11.32
CA VAL A 271 -11.50 14.70 10.74
C VAL A 271 -11.82 13.25 10.42
N LEU A 272 -10.97 12.57 9.63
CA LEU A 272 -11.23 11.21 9.17
C LEU A 272 -10.96 10.18 10.25
N GLY A 273 -9.98 10.43 11.14
CA GLY A 273 -9.71 9.56 12.28
C GLY A 273 -10.78 9.61 13.37
N ALA A 274 -11.78 10.47 13.25
CA ALA A 274 -12.99 10.46 14.08
C ALA A 274 -14.04 9.45 13.58
N ILE A 275 -13.96 9.00 12.33
CA ILE A 275 -14.87 8.02 11.73
C ILE A 275 -14.34 6.61 12.05
N PRO A 276 -15.06 5.79 12.83
CA PRO A 276 -14.58 4.48 13.30
C PRO A 276 -14.14 3.54 12.18
N GLU A 277 -14.88 3.50 11.08
CA GLU A 277 -14.64 2.63 9.92
C GLU A 277 -13.36 3.04 9.17
N PHE A 278 -12.98 4.32 9.21
CA PHE A 278 -11.72 4.76 8.65
C PHE A 278 -10.55 4.57 9.63
N ALA A 279 -10.79 4.72 10.92
CA ALA A 279 -9.75 4.54 11.92
C ALA A 279 -9.40 3.04 12.12
N GLU A 280 -10.41 2.16 12.08
CA GLU A 280 -10.33 0.71 12.33
C GLU A 280 -11.00 -0.11 11.20
N PRO A 281 -10.55 0.05 9.95
CA PRO A 281 -11.18 -0.57 8.77
C PRO A 281 -11.29 -2.09 8.86
N MET A 282 -10.26 -2.77 9.37
CA MET A 282 -10.27 -4.23 9.41
C MET A 282 -11.41 -4.76 10.29
N LYS A 283 -11.73 -4.06 11.38
CA LYS A 283 -12.83 -4.44 12.27
C LYS A 283 -14.17 -4.24 11.57
N ALA A 284 -14.36 -3.08 10.96
CA ALA A 284 -15.59 -2.76 10.24
C ALA A 284 -15.85 -3.75 9.08
N VAL A 285 -14.82 -4.09 8.30
CA VAL A 285 -14.93 -5.05 7.21
C VAL A 285 -15.23 -6.46 7.72
N ALA A 286 -14.59 -6.90 8.82
CA ALA A 286 -14.88 -8.20 9.41
C ALA A 286 -16.32 -8.30 9.95
N GLU A 287 -16.83 -7.24 10.57
CA GLU A 287 -18.22 -7.16 11.02
C GLU A 287 -19.18 -7.20 9.83
N GLY A 288 -18.93 -6.41 8.78
CA GLY A 288 -19.74 -6.43 7.56
C GLY A 288 -19.72 -7.77 6.83
N ALA A 289 -18.56 -8.46 6.76
CA ALA A 289 -18.48 -9.79 6.18
C ALA A 289 -19.34 -10.81 6.92
N LYS A 290 -19.38 -10.73 8.27
CA LYS A 290 -20.21 -11.61 9.10
C LYS A 290 -21.71 -11.41 8.87
N GLU A 291 -22.15 -10.21 8.52
CA GLU A 291 -23.57 -9.92 8.25
C GLU A 291 -24.06 -10.49 6.93
N LEU A 292 -23.16 -10.71 5.97
CA LEU A 292 -23.48 -11.17 4.61
C LEU A 292 -23.26 -12.68 4.41
N MET A 293 -22.64 -13.38 5.37
CA MET A 293 -22.37 -14.83 5.36
C MET A 293 -23.40 -15.61 6.16
#